data_AF-A0A2H4VL60-F1
#
_entry.id   AF-A0A2H4VL60-F1
#
_cell.length_a   1.000
_cell.length_b   1.000
_cell.length_c   1.000
_cell.angle_alpha   90.00
_cell.angle_beta   90.00
_cell.angle_gamma   90.00
#
_symmetry.space_group_name_H-M   'P 1'
#
loop_
_entity.id
_entity.type
_entity.pdbx_description
1 polymer ?
#
loop_
_entity_poly.entity_id
_entity_poly.type
_entity_poly.pdbx_seq_one_letter_code
_entity_poly.pdbx_strand_id
1 'polypeptide(L)'
;MVYDIILPAIPFIGGYALTYSLYKMNLIKRSIHINLWNLIILLSFIISGGAGFLLLIFMELGIKLPINQPLLYWHVELGVTLALVTIFHFHIYWKSAKTMFIAAKRRSKNKT
;
A
#
# COMPACT_ATOMS: atom_id res chain seq x y z
N MET A 1 15.98 11.98 11.81
CA MET A 1 14.68 11.71 12.45
C MET A 1 14.55 10.22 12.58
N VAL A 2 14.17 9.70 13.76
CA VAL A 2 13.77 8.29 13.90
C VAL A 2 12.34 8.21 13.38
N TYR A 3 12.10 7.40 12.34
CA TYR A 3 10.76 7.18 11.81
C TYR A 3 10.13 6.01 12.56
N ASP A 4 9.11 6.28 13.37
CA ASP A 4 8.38 5.27 14.09
C ASP A 4 7.38 4.60 13.15
N ILE A 5 7.78 3.47 12.55
CA ILE A 5 6.96 2.70 11.59
C ILE A 5 5.68 2.16 12.23
N ILE A 6 5.71 1.93 13.55
CA ILE A 6 4.61 1.30 14.29
C ILE A 6 3.41 2.23 14.40
N LEU A 7 3.64 3.50 14.73
CA LEU A 7 2.58 4.47 14.97
C LEU A 7 1.63 4.66 13.77
N PRO A 8 2.11 4.91 12.53
CA PRO A 8 1.26 5.04 11.37
C PRO A 8 0.62 3.71 10.95
N ALA A 9 1.19 2.56 11.30
CA ALA A 9 0.64 1.25 10.95
C ALA A 9 -0.63 0.88 11.76
N ILE A 10 -0.69 1.27 13.04
CA ILE A 10 -1.81 0.94 13.95
C ILE A 10 -3.20 1.25 13.37
N PRO A 11 -3.50 2.46 12.86
CA PRO A 11 -4.84 2.78 12.35
C PRO A 11 -5.22 1.90 11.14
N PHE A 12 -4.27 1.52 10.29
CA PHE A 12 -4.56 0.66 9.14
C PHE A 12 -4.77 -0.79 9.55
N ILE A 13 -3.97 -1.33 10.49
CA ILE A 13 -4.20 -2.68 11.04
C ILE A 13 -5.57 -2.74 11.72
N GLY A 14 -5.85 -1.77 12.60
CA GLY A 14 -7.12 -1.68 13.32
C GLY A 14 -8.31 -1.50 12.37
N GLY A 15 -8.20 -0.59 11.40
CA GLY A 15 -9.22 -0.38 10.38
C GLY A 15 -9.47 -1.63 9.52
N TYR A 16 -8.41 -2.36 9.17
CA TYR A 16 -8.53 -3.58 8.38
C TYR A 16 -9.26 -4.66 9.18
N ALA A 17 -8.83 -4.90 10.42
CA ALA A 17 -9.46 -5.84 11.32
C ALA A 17 -10.93 -5.49 11.60
N LEU A 18 -11.24 -4.19 11.79
CA LEU A 18 -12.59 -3.69 12.02
C LEU A 18 -13.48 -3.96 10.81
N THR A 19 -13.09 -3.47 9.63
CA THR A 19 -13.90 -3.63 8.42
C THR A 19 -14.03 -5.10 8.01
N TYR A 20 -12.99 -5.92 8.26
CA TYR A 20 -13.05 -7.36 8.07
C TYR A 20 -14.05 -8.02 9.02
N SER A 21 -14.05 -7.65 10.30
CA SER A 21 -15.00 -8.16 11.30
C SER A 21 -16.43 -7.77 10.95
N LEU A 22 -16.68 -6.51 10.58
CA LEU A 22 -17.99 -6.04 10.13
C LEU A 22 -18.48 -6.82 8.91
N TYR A 23 -17.60 -7.11 7.94
CA TYR A 23 -17.94 -7.93 6.79
C TYR A 23 -18.29 -9.37 7.21
N LYS A 24 -17.52 -9.97 8.12
CA LYS A 24 -17.76 -11.33 8.62
C LYS A 24 -19.05 -11.46 9.43
N MET A 25 -19.44 -10.40 10.13
CA MET A 25 -20.70 -10.30 10.86
C MET A 25 -21.90 -9.96 9.95
N ASN A 26 -21.71 -9.87 8.63
CA ASN A 26 -22.72 -9.44 7.66
C ASN A 26 -23.28 -8.02 7.90
N LEU A 27 -22.58 -7.18 8.66
CA LEU A 27 -22.96 -5.77 8.90
C LEU A 27 -22.62 -4.88 7.71
N ILE A 28 -21.57 -5.23 6.96
CA ILE A 28 -21.24 -4.58 5.67
C ILE A 28 -21.08 -5.62 4.57
N LYS A 29 -21.34 -5.21 3.32
CA LYS A 29 -21.10 -6.06 2.16
C LYS A 29 -19.59 -6.28 1.97
N ARG A 30 -19.20 -7.48 1.52
CA ARG A 30 -17.81 -7.80 1.16
C ARG A 30 -17.22 -6.80 0.16
N SER A 31 -18.03 -6.30 -0.78
CA SER A 31 -17.62 -5.29 -1.74
C SER A 31 -17.18 -3.98 -1.08
N ILE A 32 -17.79 -3.57 0.03
CA ILE A 32 -17.42 -2.34 0.74
C ILE A 32 -16.02 -2.48 1.35
N HIS A 33 -15.76 -3.58 2.07
CA HIS A 33 -14.43 -3.87 2.61
C HIS A 33 -13.36 -3.88 1.51
N ILE A 34 -13.60 -4.61 0.41
CA ILE A 34 -12.63 -4.71 -0.69
C ILE A 34 -12.41 -3.34 -1.37
N ASN A 35 -13.48 -2.62 -1.71
CA ASN A 35 -13.39 -1.34 -2.42
C ASN A 35 -12.68 -0.27 -1.58
N LEU A 36 -12.92 -0.25 -0.27
CA LEU A 36 -12.23 0.67 0.64
C LEU A 36 -10.72 0.43 0.62
N TRP A 37 -10.27 -0.81 0.78
CA TRP A 37 -8.83 -1.12 0.80
C TRP A 37 -8.18 -0.95 -0.58
N ASN A 38 -8.92 -1.21 -1.66
CA ASN A 38 -8.46 -0.91 -3.02
C ASN A 38 -8.33 0.61 -3.29
N LEU A 39 -9.21 1.43 -2.71
CA LEU A 39 -9.09 2.88 -2.80
C LEU A 39 -7.87 3.38 -2.01
N ILE A 40 -7.68 2.88 -0.79
CA ILE A 40 -6.54 3.26 0.07
C ILE A 40 -5.22 2.91 -0.63
N ILE A 41 -5.05 1.68 -1.12
CA ILE A 41 -3.79 1.29 -1.78
C ILE A 41 -3.52 2.11 -3.04
N LEU A 42 -4.55 2.45 -3.82
CA LEU A 42 -4.43 3.26 -5.02
C LEU A 42 -3.99 4.69 -4.68
N LEU A 43 -4.62 5.32 -3.70
CA LEU A 43 -4.27 6.67 -3.27
C LEU A 43 -2.86 6.72 -2.69
N SER A 44 -2.50 5.78 -1.81
CA SER A 44 -1.15 5.68 -1.26
C SER A 44 -0.11 5.48 -2.37
N PHE A 45 -0.39 4.65 -3.37
CA PHE A 45 0.49 4.43 -4.51
C PHE A 45 0.71 5.71 -5.33
N ILE A 46 -0.37 6.39 -5.74
CA ILE A 46 -0.27 7.59 -6.59
C ILE A 46 0.45 8.71 -5.84
N ILE A 47 0.08 8.96 -4.58
CA ILE A 47 0.64 10.07 -3.80
C ILE A 47 2.09 9.76 -3.43
N SER A 48 2.39 8.57 -2.90
CA SER A 48 3.76 8.19 -2.53
C SER A 48 4.66 8.13 -3.77
N GLY A 49 4.22 7.49 -4.85
CA GLY A 49 5.00 7.40 -6.09
C GLY A 49 5.24 8.78 -6.72
N GLY A 50 4.21 9.61 -6.80
CA GLY A 50 4.31 10.98 -7.31
C GLY A 50 5.22 11.86 -6.46
N ALA A 51 5.08 11.82 -5.13
CA ALA A 51 5.93 12.56 -4.21
C ALA A 51 7.40 12.15 -4.33
N GLY A 52 7.68 10.83 -4.42
CA GLY A 52 9.04 10.33 -4.61
C GLY A 52 9.67 10.80 -5.93
N PHE A 53 8.88 10.79 -7.00
CA PHE A 53 9.33 11.28 -8.31
C PHE A 53 9.62 12.79 -8.29
N LEU A 54 8.76 13.59 -7.66
CA LEU A 54 8.99 15.04 -7.50
C LEU A 54 10.22 15.34 -6.65
N LEU A 55 10.42 14.62 -5.54
CA LEU A 55 11.60 14.75 -4.68
C LEU A 55 12.88 14.43 -5.45
N LEU A 56 12.87 13.40 -6.31
CA LEU A 56 13.99 13.06 -7.18
C LEU A 56 14.35 14.23 -8.11
N ILE A 57 13.34 14.84 -8.77
CA ILE A 57 13.55 16.00 -9.64
C ILE A 57 14.11 17.19 -8.86
N PHE A 58 13.56 17.49 -7.67
CA PHE A 58 14.05 18.60 -6.85
C PHE A 58 15.50 18.38 -6.41
N MET A 59 15.86 17.15 -6.07
CA MET A 59 17.22 16.79 -5.70
C MET A 59 18.19 16.98 -6.88
N GLU A 60 17.85 16.47 -8.06
CA GLU A 60 18.70 16.54 -9.26
C GLU A 60 18.92 17.98 -9.74
N LEU A 61 17.87 18.82 -9.66
CA LEU A 61 17.93 20.23 -10.08
C LEU A 61 18.44 21.17 -8.98
N GLY A 62 18.78 20.66 -7.79
CA GLY A 62 19.21 21.49 -6.65
C GLY A 62 18.12 22.43 -6.10
N ILE A 63 16.84 22.15 -6.39
CA ILE A 63 15.69 22.96 -6.01
C ILE A 63 15.37 22.73 -4.52
N LYS A 64 15.52 23.79 -3.72
CA LYS A 64 15.21 23.78 -2.28
C LYS A 64 13.97 24.62 -2.02
N LEU A 65 12.81 23.97 -1.96
CA LEU A 65 11.55 24.61 -1.58
C LEU A 65 11.17 24.25 -0.14
N PRO A 66 10.40 25.10 0.56
CA PRO A 66 9.88 24.79 1.89
C PRO A 66 9.04 23.50 1.94
N ILE A 67 8.45 23.10 0.80
CA ILE A 67 7.64 21.88 0.68
C ILE A 67 8.48 20.59 0.63
N ASN A 68 9.79 20.66 0.39
CA ASN A 68 10.61 19.45 0.23
C ASN A 68 10.56 18.54 1.46
N GLN A 69 10.64 19.11 2.67
CA GLN A 69 10.58 18.34 3.92
C GLN A 69 9.19 17.75 4.20
N PRO A 70 8.08 18.53 4.13
CA PRO A 70 6.74 17.96 4.19
C PRO A 70 6.47 16.88 3.13
N LEU A 71 6.94 17.08 1.90
CA LEU A 71 6.77 16.12 0.82
C LEU A 71 7.53 14.82 1.08
N LEU A 72 8.75 14.91 1.60
CA LEU A 72 9.55 13.75 2.03
C LEU A 72 8.88 13.01 3.20
N TYR A 73 8.37 13.74 4.19
CA TYR A 73 7.63 13.16 5.30
C TYR A 73 6.42 12.36 4.81
N TRP A 74 5.54 12.98 4.02
CA TRP A 74 4.34 12.31 3.52
C TRP A 74 4.65 11.18 2.52
N HIS A 75 5.72 11.29 1.74
CA HIS A 75 6.21 10.19 0.90
C HIS A 75 6.53 8.95 1.74
N VAL A 76 7.25 9.11 2.85
CA VAL A 76 7.62 7.99 3.73
C VAL A 76 6.38 7.41 4.43
N GLU A 77 5.53 8.25 5.02
CA GLU A 77 4.32 7.80 5.74
C GLU A 77 3.35 7.03 4.82
N LEU A 78 3.14 7.53 3.60
CA LEU A 78 2.30 6.86 2.61
C LEU A 78 2.98 5.64 1.99
N GLY A 79 4.30 5.61 1.91
CA GLY A 79 5.07 4.43 1.53
C GLY A 79 4.92 3.29 2.54
N VAL A 80 4.97 3.59 3.84
CA VAL A 80 4.68 2.61 4.91
C VAL A 80 3.25 2.11 4.82
N THR A 81 2.29 3.03 4.62
CA THR A 81 0.88 2.68 4.41
C THR A 81 0.71 1.75 3.20
N LEU A 82 1.34 2.07 2.08
CA LEU A 82 1.30 1.28 0.85
C LEU A 82 1.85 -0.13 1.09
N ALA A 83 2.99 -0.26 1.75
CA ALA A 83 3.60 -1.55 2.05
C ALA A 83 2.67 -2.42 2.91
N LEU A 84 2.09 -1.84 3.97
CA LEU A 84 1.17 -2.55 4.86
C LEU A 84 -0.13 -2.96 4.14
N VAL A 85 -0.76 -2.04 3.41
CA VAL A 85 -2.01 -2.33 2.70
C VAL A 85 -1.80 -3.31 1.54
N THR A 86 -0.60 -3.38 0.98
CA THR A 86 -0.24 -4.43 0.00
C THR A 86 -0.36 -5.84 0.61
N ILE A 87 -0.02 -6.02 1.89
CA ILE A 87 -0.23 -7.30 2.59
C ILE A 87 -1.73 -7.63 2.67
N PHE A 88 -2.55 -6.63 2.99
CA PHE A 88 -4.02 -6.79 3.01
C PHE A 88 -4.57 -7.12 1.62
N HIS A 89 -4.04 -6.48 0.58
CA HIS A 89 -4.41 -6.75 -0.81
C HIS A 89 -4.08 -8.22 -1.19
N PHE A 90 -2.91 -8.72 -0.81
CA PHE A 90 -2.58 -10.14 -0.99
C PHE A 90 -3.52 -11.07 -0.22
N HIS A 91 -3.90 -10.71 1.01
CA HIS A 91 -4.86 -11.50 1.77
C HIS A 91 -6.24 -11.54 1.08
N ILE A 92 -6.77 -10.39 0.65
CA ILE A 92 -8.05 -10.30 -0.07
C ILE A 92 -8.04 -11.14 -1.35
N TYR A 93 -6.94 -11.07 -2.12
CA TYR A 93 -6.81 -11.68 -3.43
C TYR A 93 -5.95 -12.95 -3.45
N TRP A 94 -5.80 -13.64 -2.32
CA TRP A 94 -4.87 -14.78 -2.16
C TRP A 94 -5.01 -15.86 -3.24
N LYS A 95 -6.24 -16.21 -3.64
CA LYS A 95 -6.49 -17.19 -4.72
C LYS A 95 -5.90 -16.75 -6.06
N SER A 96 -6.07 -15.47 -6.41
CA SER A 96 -5.52 -14.88 -7.63
C SER A 96 -3.99 -14.83 -7.55
N ALA A 97 -3.45 -14.29 -6.45
CA ALA A 97 -2.01 -14.20 -6.21
C ALA A 97 -1.33 -15.56 -6.32
N LYS A 98 -1.86 -16.59 -5.63
CA LYS A 98 -1.35 -17.96 -5.68
C LYS A 98 -1.31 -18.52 -7.10
N THR A 99 -2.34 -18.24 -7.91
CA THR A 99 -2.39 -18.68 -9.31
C THR A 99 -1.29 -18.03 -10.13
N MET A 100 -1.06 -16.74 -9.96
CA MET A 100 -0.02 -15.99 -10.68
C MET A 100 1.39 -16.54 -10.36
N PHE A 101 1.69 -16.78 -9.09
CA PHE A 101 2.99 -17.30 -8.67
C PHE A 101 3.20 -18.79 -9.03
N ILE A 102 2.18 -19.64 -8.90
CA ILE A 102 2.28 -21.07 -9.25
C ILE A 102 2.34 -21.25 -10.78
N ALA A 103 1.54 -20.50 -11.54
CA ALA A 103 1.58 -20.54 -13.01
C ALA A 103 2.92 -20.05 -13.55
N ALA A 104 3.50 -19.01 -12.96
CA ALA A 104 4.86 -18.55 -13.28
C ALA A 104 5.91 -19.67 -13.05
N LYS A 105 5.82 -20.38 -11.92
CA LYS A 105 6.71 -21.52 -11.62
C LYS A 105 6.59 -22.66 -12.64
N ARG A 106 5.37 -22.98 -13.09
CA ARG A 106 5.14 -24.03 -14.11
C ARG A 106 5.69 -23.64 -15.49
N ARG A 107 5.55 -22.38 -15.90
CA ARG A 107 6.10 -21.88 -17.18
C ARG A 107 7.63 -21.87 -17.20
N SER A 108 8.27 -21.58 -16.06
CA SER A 108 9.73 -21.66 -15.92
C SER A 108 10.24 -23.09 -16.05
N LYS A 109 9.57 -24.08 -15.42
CA LYS A 109 9.98 -25.49 -15.46
C LYS A 109 9.84 -26.16 -16.84
N ASN A 110 8.93 -25.71 -17.69
CA ASN A 110 8.76 -26.24 -19.06
C ASN A 110 9.76 -25.66 -20.08
N LYS A 111 10.62 -24.71 -19.68
CA LYS A 111 11.66 -24.11 -20.53
C LYS A 111 13.07 -24.70 -20.29
N THR A 112 13.22 -25.57 -19.30
CA THR A 112 14.45 -26.33 -18.98
C THR A 112 14.24 -27.79 -19.33
#